data_AF-A0A842MPE3-F1
#
_entry.id   AF-A0A842MPE3-F1
#
_cell.length_a   1.000
_cell.length_b   1.000
_cell.length_c   1.000
_cell.angle_alpha   90.00
_cell.angle_beta   90.00
_cell.angle_gamma   90.00
#
_symmetry.space_group_name_H-M   'P 1'
#
loop_
_entity.id
_entity.type
_entity.pdbx_description
1 polymer ?
#
loop_
_entity_poly.entity_id
_entity_poly.type
_entity_poly.pdbx_seq_one_letter_code
_entity_poly.pdbx_strand_id
1 'polypeptide(L)'
;MISLPSNQLNPVEKKIKDICDISKIKWAEIKGHDKQVLALEIMEYIIQMALKGKLRVDILIWDKTDSRHNIQQRDDDENLRRMYYHLFNNVMGKRWPIGSCWKLRPDRNNRVDWERLKEILNSKGKELSSTLYGLKPKFHVVDIQESTPSDYPLINVADLFVGMVRYSWEKSEKVKEKLKEKEKTKHQHEKKTKLSGVDRHRCELIIDFYKKCKENKLGVSLKSSRGGLKTHDPEKPVNFWLYEPQSEKDKAPTKD
;
A
#
# COMPACT_ATOMS: atom_id res chain seq x y z
N MET A 1 0.53 4.45 -0.14
CA MET A 1 0.35 5.67 0.67
C MET A 1 0.23 5.26 2.13
N ILE A 2 1.03 5.88 3.00
CA ILE A 2 0.80 5.86 4.44
C ILE A 2 0.27 7.25 4.78
N SER A 3 -0.88 7.33 5.45
CA SER A 3 -1.53 8.58 5.81
C SER A 3 -1.79 8.64 7.31
N LEU A 4 -1.59 9.81 7.91
CA LEU A 4 -1.74 10.03 9.35
C LEU A 4 -1.91 11.52 9.63
N PRO A 5 -2.55 11.91 10.76
CA PRO A 5 -2.58 13.29 11.19
C PRO A 5 -1.16 13.80 11.50
N SER A 6 -0.91 15.09 11.28
CA SER A 6 0.42 15.69 11.48
C SER A 6 0.97 15.49 12.90
N ASN A 7 0.11 15.51 13.91
CA ASN A 7 0.51 15.26 15.30
C ASN A 7 0.92 13.81 15.61
N GLN A 8 0.65 12.85 14.71
CA GLN A 8 1.09 11.46 14.84
C GLN A 8 2.42 11.20 14.13
N LEU A 9 2.92 12.12 13.29
CA LEU A 9 4.15 11.90 12.51
C LEU A 9 5.37 11.62 13.41
N ASN A 10 5.71 12.54 14.30
CA ASN A 10 6.88 12.40 15.16
C ASN A 10 6.79 11.18 16.10
N PRO A 11 5.66 10.91 16.79
CA PRO A 11 5.54 9.70 17.61
C PRO A 11 5.72 8.39 16.82
N VAL A 12 5.13 8.30 15.62
CA VAL A 12 5.24 7.12 14.77
C VAL A 12 6.66 6.92 14.29
N GLU A 13 7.31 7.98 13.78
CA GLU A 13 8.70 7.90 13.33
C GLU A 13 9.67 7.57 14.45
N LYS A 14 9.49 8.16 15.63
CA LYS A 14 10.29 7.84 16.82
C LYS A 14 10.17 6.36 17.16
N LYS A 15 8.94 5.84 17.24
CA LYS A 15 8.74 4.44 17.59
C LYS A 15 9.33 3.48 16.54
N ILE A 16 9.28 3.82 15.26
CA ILE A 16 9.92 2.98 14.23
C ILE A 16 11.45 3.06 14.34
N LYS A 17 12.02 4.23 14.64
CA LYS A 17 13.46 4.40 14.91
C LYS A 17 13.91 3.61 16.14
N ASP A 18 13.06 3.47 17.16
CA ASP A 18 13.33 2.65 18.34
C ASP A 18 13.35 1.14 18.01
N ILE A 19 12.61 0.69 16.99
CA ILE A 19 12.62 -0.70 16.52
C ILE A 19 13.89 -0.97 15.70
N CYS A 20 14.21 -0.06 14.76
CA CYS A 20 15.39 -0.20 13.94
C CYS A 20 15.84 1.12 13.32
N ASP A 21 17.07 1.13 12.83
CA ASP A 21 17.51 2.10 11.84
C ASP A 21 16.70 1.92 10.54
N ILE A 22 15.70 2.79 10.35
CA ILE A 22 14.73 2.74 9.26
C ILE A 22 15.40 2.73 7.88
N SER A 23 16.60 3.32 7.73
CA SER A 23 17.35 3.30 6.48
C SER A 23 17.70 1.87 6.02
N LYS A 24 17.73 0.92 6.96
CA LYS A 24 18.11 -0.48 6.77
C LYS A 24 16.93 -1.42 6.57
N ILE A 25 15.71 -0.92 6.46
CA ILE A 25 14.52 -1.73 6.17
C ILE A 25 13.91 -1.31 4.84
N LYS A 26 14.20 -2.14 3.84
CA LYS A 26 13.55 -2.16 2.53
C LYS A 26 13.15 -3.59 2.22
N TRP A 27 12.14 -3.78 1.38
CA TRP A 27 11.72 -5.12 0.99
C TRP A 27 12.86 -5.96 0.37
N ALA A 28 13.74 -5.30 -0.39
CA ALA A 28 14.91 -5.92 -1.00
C ALA A 28 15.85 -6.57 0.03
N GLU A 29 15.87 -6.06 1.27
CA GLU A 29 16.75 -6.53 2.35
C GLU A 29 16.15 -7.63 3.22
N ILE A 30 14.91 -8.06 2.95
CA ILE A 30 14.30 -9.21 3.63
C ILE A 30 14.89 -10.52 3.07
N LYS A 31 16.11 -10.83 3.51
CA LYS A 31 16.90 -12.00 3.07
C LYS A 31 17.26 -12.96 4.20
N GLY A 32 16.99 -12.60 5.45
CA GLY A 32 17.36 -13.35 6.66
C GLY A 32 16.36 -13.17 7.80
N HIS A 33 16.53 -13.98 8.84
CA HIS A 33 15.62 -14.02 9.99
C HIS A 33 15.52 -12.68 10.72
N ASP A 34 16.64 -12.03 11.03
CA ASP A 34 16.64 -10.77 11.78
C ASP A 34 15.87 -9.67 11.04
N LYS A 35 16.07 -9.56 9.72
CA LYS A 35 15.35 -8.60 8.88
C LYS A 35 13.85 -8.90 8.79
N GLN A 36 13.49 -10.18 8.73
CA GLN A 36 12.10 -10.62 8.78
C GLN A 36 11.44 -10.24 10.11
N VAL A 37 12.10 -10.48 11.25
CA VAL A 37 11.57 -10.14 12.58
C VAL A 37 11.35 -8.64 12.71
N LEU A 38 12.35 -7.83 12.38
CA LEU A 38 12.23 -6.36 12.44
C LEU A 38 11.11 -5.84 11.53
N ALA A 39 10.98 -6.38 10.31
CA ALA A 39 9.91 -6.01 9.40
C ALA A 39 8.53 -6.36 9.97
N LEU A 40 8.39 -7.52 10.60
CA LEU A 40 7.14 -7.94 11.24
C LEU A 40 6.79 -7.03 12.42
N GLU A 41 7.75 -6.67 13.28
CA GLU A 41 7.53 -5.75 14.40
C GLU A 41 7.04 -4.37 13.93
N ILE A 42 7.63 -3.84 12.85
CA ILE A 42 7.15 -2.58 12.23
C ILE A 42 5.72 -2.74 11.73
N MET A 43 5.43 -3.82 10.99
CA MET A 43 4.09 -4.04 10.44
C MET A 43 3.05 -4.21 11.56
N GLU A 44 3.39 -4.91 12.64
CA GLU A 44 2.53 -5.05 13.82
C GLU A 44 2.26 -3.69 14.47
N TYR A 45 3.29 -2.87 14.67
CA TYR A 45 3.11 -1.51 15.19
C TYR A 45 2.20 -0.66 14.28
N ILE A 46 2.41 -0.72 12.97
CA ILE A 46 1.58 -0.03 11.98
C ILE A 46 0.12 -0.52 12.02
N ILE A 47 -0.11 -1.83 12.13
CA ILE A 47 -1.45 -2.41 12.34
C ILE A 47 -2.09 -1.85 13.61
N GLN A 48 -1.36 -1.76 14.72
CA GLN A 48 -1.89 -1.20 15.97
C GLN A 48 -2.27 0.28 15.83
N MET A 49 -1.49 1.08 15.08
CA MET A 49 -1.83 2.47 14.79
C MET A 49 -3.05 2.58 13.86
N ALA A 50 -3.13 1.68 12.88
CA ALA A 50 -4.26 1.60 11.97
C ALA A 50 -5.58 1.27 12.70
N LEU A 51 -5.54 0.30 13.62
CA LEU A 51 -6.70 -0.07 14.45
C LEU A 51 -7.16 1.05 15.37
N LYS A 52 -6.23 1.89 15.85
CA LYS A 52 -6.54 3.07 16.68
C LYS A 52 -6.99 4.29 15.86
N GLY A 53 -7.13 4.16 14.54
CA GLY A 53 -7.51 5.28 13.66
C GLY A 53 -6.43 6.37 13.56
N LYS A 54 -5.20 6.08 13.96
CA LYS A 54 -4.08 7.05 13.99
C LYS A 54 -3.30 7.10 12.68
N LEU A 55 -3.47 6.09 11.83
CA LEU A 55 -2.77 5.94 10.57
C LEU A 55 -3.60 5.07 9.62
N ARG A 56 -3.39 5.19 8.31
CA ARG A 56 -3.90 4.24 7.32
C ARG A 56 -2.79 3.86 6.34
N VAL A 57 -2.87 2.63 5.84
CA VAL A 57 -2.01 2.10 4.78
C VAL A 57 -2.90 1.78 3.58
N ASP A 58 -2.67 2.46 2.47
CA ASP A 58 -3.38 2.25 1.21
C ASP A 58 -2.36 1.97 0.10
N ILE A 59 -2.27 0.72 -0.36
CA ILE A 59 -1.33 0.29 -1.40
C ILE A 59 -2.10 0.05 -2.69
N LEU A 60 -1.70 0.72 -3.76
CA LEU A 60 -2.17 0.44 -5.11
C LEU A 60 -1.43 -0.77 -5.67
N ILE A 61 -2.18 -1.69 -6.26
CA ILE A 61 -1.67 -2.81 -7.04
C ILE A 61 -2.09 -2.56 -8.48
N TRP A 62 -1.10 -2.50 -9.37
CA TRP A 62 -1.32 -2.36 -10.79
C TRP A 62 -1.02 -3.68 -11.50
N ASP A 63 -2.05 -4.31 -12.05
CA ASP A 63 -1.89 -5.52 -12.86
C ASP A 63 -1.60 -5.15 -14.31
N LYS A 64 -0.33 -5.23 -14.72
CA LYS A 64 0.10 -4.94 -16.09
C LYS A 64 -0.32 -5.97 -17.14
N THR A 65 -1.11 -6.97 -16.76
CA THR A 65 -1.58 -8.05 -17.64
C THR A 65 -3.09 -8.04 -17.85
N ASP A 66 -3.80 -7.02 -17.34
CA ASP A 66 -5.23 -6.87 -17.57
C ASP A 66 -5.59 -6.36 -18.98
N SER A 67 -6.88 -6.31 -19.30
CA SER A 67 -7.40 -5.97 -20.63
C SER A 67 -7.00 -4.58 -21.14
N ARG A 68 -6.57 -3.65 -20.26
CA ARG A 68 -6.07 -2.32 -20.64
C ARG A 68 -4.68 -2.35 -21.26
N HIS A 69 -3.98 -3.48 -21.14
CA HIS A 69 -2.58 -3.61 -21.55
C HIS A 69 -2.39 -3.97 -23.01
N ASN A 70 -3.48 -4.28 -23.73
CA ASN A 70 -3.46 -4.57 -25.16
C ASN A 70 -3.77 -3.31 -26.01
N ILE A 71 -3.12 -2.18 -25.69
CA ILE A 71 -3.27 -0.91 -26.40
C ILE A 71 -1.90 -0.48 -26.91
N GLN A 72 -1.80 -0.22 -28.23
CA GLN A 72 -0.60 0.29 -28.88
C GLN A 72 -0.27 1.70 -28.37
N GLN A 73 1.03 2.02 -28.19
CA GLN A 73 1.52 3.32 -27.71
C GLN A 73 1.01 3.73 -26.32
N ARG A 74 0.81 2.79 -25.40
CA ARG A 74 0.36 3.08 -24.03
C ARG A 74 1.28 4.08 -23.30
N ASP A 75 0.66 5.04 -22.60
CA ASP A 75 1.33 5.96 -21.70
C ASP A 75 1.26 5.45 -20.24
N ASP A 76 2.33 4.76 -19.83
CA ASP A 76 2.44 4.19 -18.48
C ASP A 76 2.53 5.26 -17.37
N ASP A 77 3.06 6.44 -17.69
CA ASP A 77 3.30 7.50 -16.71
C ASP A 77 2.02 8.31 -16.47
N GLU A 78 1.26 8.60 -17.53
CA GLU A 78 -0.10 9.13 -17.44
C GLU A 78 -1.02 8.17 -16.66
N ASN A 79 -0.94 6.87 -16.95
CA ASN A 79 -1.76 5.88 -16.25
C ASN A 79 -1.41 5.82 -14.76
N LEU A 80 -0.12 5.84 -14.43
CA LEU A 80 0.34 5.90 -13.05
C LEU A 80 -0.16 7.17 -12.34
N ARG A 81 -0.16 8.33 -13.01
CA ARG A 81 -0.72 9.57 -12.45
C ARG A 81 -2.22 9.45 -12.17
N ARG A 82 -3.00 8.86 -13.08
CA ARG A 82 -4.44 8.59 -12.89
C ARG A 82 -4.67 7.66 -11.69
N MET A 83 -3.87 6.62 -11.54
CA MET A 83 -3.93 5.73 -10.38
C MET A 83 -3.68 6.49 -9.07
N TYR A 84 -2.63 7.32 -9.02
CA TYR A 84 -2.38 8.19 -7.85
C TYR A 84 -3.53 9.14 -7.57
N TYR A 85 -4.11 9.76 -8.60
CA TYR A 85 -5.30 10.61 -8.44
C TYR A 85 -6.45 9.85 -7.76
N HIS A 86 -6.77 8.64 -8.23
CA HIS A 86 -7.85 7.84 -7.64
C HIS A 86 -7.55 7.45 -6.19
N LEU A 87 -6.32 7.05 -5.88
CA LEU A 87 -5.87 6.78 -4.51
C LEU A 87 -6.04 7.99 -3.62
N PHE A 88 -5.46 9.13 -3.99
CA PHE A 88 -5.49 10.34 -3.18
C PHE A 88 -6.91 10.87 -3.01
N ASN A 89 -7.70 10.93 -4.08
CA ASN A 89 -9.08 11.39 -3.98
C ASN A 89 -9.93 10.47 -3.07
N ASN A 90 -9.71 9.14 -3.10
CA ASN A 90 -10.37 8.23 -2.17
C ASN A 90 -9.91 8.47 -0.72
N VAL A 91 -8.59 8.47 -0.46
CA VAL A 91 -8.05 8.60 0.90
C VAL A 91 -8.40 9.97 1.50
N MET A 92 -8.09 11.06 0.80
CA MET A 92 -8.27 12.42 1.29
C MET A 92 -9.75 12.82 1.36
N GLY A 93 -10.55 12.42 0.38
CA GLY A 93 -11.95 12.84 0.27
C GLY A 93 -12.94 11.94 0.99
N LYS A 94 -12.57 10.70 1.34
CA LYS A 94 -13.52 9.73 1.93
C LYS A 94 -13.03 9.04 3.21
N ARG A 95 -11.71 9.00 3.48
CA ARG A 95 -11.15 8.20 4.59
C ARG A 95 -10.67 9.04 5.77
N TRP A 96 -10.57 10.35 5.58
CA TRP A 96 -10.19 11.31 6.60
C TRP A 96 -11.24 12.41 6.71
N PRO A 97 -11.26 13.19 7.82
CA PRO A 97 -12.25 14.25 8.02
C PRO A 97 -12.31 15.25 6.87
N ILE A 98 -13.54 15.66 6.53
CA ILE A 98 -13.80 16.69 5.51
C ILE A 98 -13.06 17.99 5.87
N GLY A 99 -12.47 18.62 4.86
CA GLY A 99 -11.72 19.87 5.02
C GLY A 99 -10.28 19.68 5.51
N SER A 100 -9.77 18.44 5.54
CA SER A 100 -8.38 18.18 5.92
C SER A 100 -7.38 18.81 4.96
N CYS A 101 -6.27 19.33 5.52
CA CYS A 101 -5.13 19.85 4.78
C CYS A 101 -4.03 18.79 4.66
N TRP A 102 -3.45 18.65 3.47
CA TRP A 102 -2.56 17.57 3.11
C TRP A 102 -1.18 18.07 2.68
N LYS A 103 -0.14 17.40 3.21
CA LYS A 103 1.22 17.46 2.70
C LYS A 103 1.59 16.07 2.18
N LEU A 104 1.99 15.98 0.92
CA LEU A 104 2.40 14.73 0.28
C LEU A 104 3.92 14.67 0.16
N ARG A 105 4.47 13.49 0.47
CA ARG A 105 5.91 13.19 0.45
C ARG A 105 6.18 11.92 -0.36
N PRO A 106 5.95 11.97 -1.69
CA PRO A 106 6.26 10.83 -2.55
C PRO A 106 7.76 10.53 -2.56
N ASP A 107 8.10 9.26 -2.79
CA ASP A 107 9.48 8.87 -3.10
C ASP A 107 9.88 9.40 -4.48
N ARG A 108 11.13 9.82 -4.63
CA ARG A 108 11.67 10.36 -5.88
C ARG A 108 11.58 9.31 -6.98
N ASN A 109 10.82 9.59 -8.03
CA ASN A 109 10.72 8.64 -9.15
C ASN A 109 10.69 9.26 -10.54
N ASN A 110 10.71 10.60 -10.69
CA ASN A 110 10.78 11.34 -11.96
C ASN A 110 9.71 10.95 -13.02
N ARG A 111 8.72 10.12 -12.66
CA ARG A 111 7.73 9.57 -13.60
C ARG A 111 6.37 10.23 -13.50
N VAL A 112 6.08 10.87 -12.37
CA VAL A 112 4.80 11.52 -12.12
C VAL A 112 5.01 13.02 -12.13
N ASP A 113 4.27 13.70 -13.01
CA ASP A 113 4.11 15.15 -12.95
C ASP A 113 3.27 15.52 -11.71
N TRP A 114 3.96 15.79 -10.62
CA TRP A 114 3.37 16.09 -9.31
C TRP A 114 2.64 17.44 -9.28
N GLU A 115 3.11 18.43 -10.04
CA GLU A 115 2.47 19.75 -10.12
C GLU A 115 1.13 19.64 -10.84
N ARG A 116 1.09 18.97 -11.99
CA ARG A 116 -0.18 18.71 -12.68
C ARG A 116 -1.15 17.89 -11.82
N LEU A 117 -0.64 16.89 -11.08
CA LEU A 117 -1.49 16.13 -10.16
C LEU A 117 -2.04 17.00 -9.02
N LYS A 118 -1.22 17.92 -8.48
CA LYS A 118 -1.64 18.88 -7.45
C LYS A 118 -2.77 19.78 -7.94
N GLU A 119 -2.67 20.30 -9.16
CA GLU A 119 -3.73 21.13 -9.77
C GLU A 119 -5.07 20.37 -9.87
N ILE A 120 -5.03 19.14 -10.38
CA ILE A 120 -6.21 18.28 -10.51
C ILE A 120 -6.81 17.98 -9.14
N LEU A 121 -5.98 17.60 -8.16
CA LEU A 121 -6.44 17.31 -6.79
C LEU A 121 -7.02 18.54 -6.10
N ASN A 122 -6.43 19.72 -6.29
CA ASN A 122 -6.94 20.96 -5.71
C ASN A 122 -8.26 21.39 -6.36
N SER A 123 -8.43 21.19 -7.67
CA SER A 123 -9.72 21.38 -8.33
C SER A 123 -10.78 20.46 -7.71
N LYS A 124 -10.46 19.16 -7.57
CA LYS A 124 -11.37 18.18 -6.99
C LYS A 124 -11.66 18.42 -5.50
N GLY A 125 -10.68 18.87 -4.74
CA GLY A 125 -10.77 19.16 -3.31
C GLY A 125 -11.66 20.36 -2.98
N LYS A 126 -11.78 21.33 -3.91
CA LYS A 126 -12.68 22.49 -3.79
C LYS A 126 -14.17 22.13 -3.90
N GLU A 127 -14.51 20.95 -4.41
CA GLU A 127 -15.91 20.52 -4.43
C GLU A 127 -16.49 20.52 -3.02
N LEU A 128 -17.66 21.13 -2.88
CA LEU A 128 -18.33 21.26 -1.60
C LEU A 128 -18.99 19.94 -1.20
N SER A 129 -18.86 19.60 0.08
CA SER A 129 -19.55 18.49 0.72
C SER A 129 -20.41 19.01 1.85
N SER A 130 -21.62 18.46 1.97
CA SER A 130 -22.54 18.81 3.04
C SER A 130 -22.06 18.26 4.37
N THR A 131 -22.10 19.11 5.40
CA THR A 131 -21.83 18.75 6.79
C THR A 131 -22.92 19.33 7.68
N LEU A 132 -22.99 18.89 8.93
CA LEU A 132 -23.91 19.46 9.94
C LEU A 132 -23.74 20.98 10.14
N TYR A 133 -22.58 21.53 9.77
CA TYR A 133 -22.23 22.95 9.93
C TYR A 133 -22.17 23.70 8.58
N GLY A 134 -22.83 23.17 7.55
CA GLY A 134 -22.86 23.76 6.21
C GLY A 134 -21.90 23.10 5.21
N LEU A 135 -21.65 23.79 4.10
CA LEU A 135 -20.83 23.29 3.00
C LEU A 135 -19.34 23.53 3.29
N LYS A 136 -18.53 22.47 3.19
CA LYS A 136 -17.08 22.55 3.31
C LYS A 136 -16.39 21.93 2.10
N PRO A 137 -15.22 22.44 1.68
CA PRO A 137 -14.38 21.74 0.71
C PRO A 137 -14.05 20.33 1.20
N LYS A 138 -13.93 19.37 0.28
CA LYS A 138 -13.58 17.98 0.61
C LYS A 138 -12.23 17.88 1.31
N PHE A 139 -11.21 18.51 0.73
CA PHE A 139 -9.83 18.53 1.25
C PHE A 139 -9.01 19.61 0.53
N HIS A 140 -7.82 19.90 1.06
CA HIS A 140 -6.86 20.82 0.44
C HIS A 140 -5.47 20.18 0.37
N VAL A 141 -4.83 20.21 -0.82
CA VAL A 141 -3.44 19.80 -0.96
C VAL A 141 -2.56 21.03 -0.84
N VAL A 142 -1.95 21.19 0.33
CA VAL A 142 -1.09 22.34 0.66
C VAL A 142 0.26 22.19 -0.03
N ASP A 143 0.80 20.98 -0.06
CA ASP A 143 2.15 20.74 -0.52
C ASP A 143 2.32 19.32 -1.09
N ILE A 144 3.11 19.20 -2.17
CA ILE A 144 3.60 17.93 -2.72
C ILE A 144 5.09 18.13 -2.97
N GLN A 145 5.92 17.35 -2.27
CA GLN A 145 7.36 17.45 -2.39
C GLN A 145 7.98 16.07 -2.41
N GLU A 146 8.63 15.71 -3.51
CA GLU A 146 9.40 14.48 -3.58
C GLU A 146 10.48 14.48 -2.49
N SER A 147 10.66 13.32 -1.88
CA SER A 147 11.41 13.16 -0.64
C SER A 147 12.21 11.87 -0.67
N THR A 148 13.13 11.75 0.29
CA THR A 148 13.94 10.54 0.45
C THR A 148 13.65 9.88 1.80
N PRO A 149 13.95 8.58 1.98
CA PRO A 149 13.80 7.92 3.27
C PRO A 149 14.61 8.54 4.41
N SER A 150 15.70 9.27 4.12
CA SER A 150 16.44 10.02 5.13
C SER A 150 15.64 11.22 5.66
N ASP A 151 14.85 11.86 4.80
CA ASP A 151 14.01 13.00 5.17
C ASP A 151 12.69 12.53 5.80
N TYR A 152 12.09 11.48 5.22
CA TYR A 152 10.79 10.92 5.62
C TYR A 152 10.87 9.39 5.73
N PRO A 153 11.19 8.86 6.93
CA PRO A 153 11.28 7.44 7.23
C PRO A 153 10.10 6.59 6.73
N LEU A 154 8.88 7.12 6.77
CA LEU A 154 7.67 6.42 6.34
C LEU A 154 7.72 5.97 4.87
N ILE A 155 8.60 6.54 4.04
CA ILE A 155 8.85 6.05 2.68
C ILE A 155 9.35 4.61 2.69
N ASN A 156 10.27 4.24 3.59
CA ASN A 156 10.76 2.87 3.70
C ASN A 156 9.69 1.92 4.24
N VAL A 157 8.81 2.39 5.13
CA VAL A 157 7.65 1.60 5.54
C VAL A 157 6.72 1.38 4.33
N ALA A 158 6.49 2.40 3.51
CA ALA A 158 5.71 2.25 2.29
C ALA A 158 6.36 1.24 1.32
N ASP A 159 7.68 1.31 1.09
CA ASP A 159 8.44 0.32 0.30
C ASP A 159 8.24 -1.11 0.83
N LEU A 160 8.34 -1.29 2.14
CA LEU A 160 8.17 -2.60 2.78
C LEU A 160 6.78 -3.20 2.46
N PHE A 161 5.71 -2.41 2.61
CA PHE A 161 4.36 -2.86 2.28
C PHE A 161 4.17 -3.09 0.77
N VAL A 162 4.68 -2.18 -0.07
CA VAL A 162 4.60 -2.32 -1.54
C VAL A 162 5.31 -3.59 -2.00
N GLY A 163 6.53 -3.83 -1.52
CA GLY A 163 7.31 -5.01 -1.88
C GLY A 163 6.67 -6.31 -1.39
N MET A 164 6.13 -6.32 -0.17
CA MET A 164 5.37 -7.45 0.37
C MET A 164 4.17 -7.81 -0.50
N VAL A 165 3.34 -6.81 -0.83
CA VAL A 165 2.15 -7.00 -1.66
C VAL A 165 2.56 -7.46 -3.05
N ARG A 166 3.50 -6.77 -3.70
CA ARG A 166 4.01 -7.14 -5.02
C ARG A 166 4.50 -8.58 -5.06
N TYR A 167 5.32 -9.00 -4.10
CA TYR A 167 5.81 -10.37 -4.02
C TYR A 167 4.66 -11.38 -3.83
N SER A 168 3.66 -11.06 -3.02
CA SER A 168 2.51 -11.94 -2.80
C SER A 168 1.72 -12.22 -4.09
N TRP A 169 1.73 -11.27 -5.03
CA TRP A 169 1.12 -11.42 -6.35
C TRP A 169 2.06 -12.14 -7.33
N GLU A 170 3.32 -11.68 -7.47
CA GLU A 170 4.30 -12.26 -8.41
C GLU A 170 4.70 -13.71 -8.08
N LYS A 171 4.68 -14.07 -6.79
CA LYS A 171 5.07 -15.39 -6.27
C LYS A 171 3.93 -16.04 -5.49
N SER A 172 2.69 -15.83 -5.95
CA SER A 172 1.49 -16.27 -5.26
C SER A 172 1.46 -17.77 -4.94
N GLU A 173 1.93 -18.61 -5.87
CA GLU A 173 2.01 -20.05 -5.65
C GLU A 173 2.95 -20.42 -4.50
N LYS A 174 4.13 -19.78 -4.38
CA LYS A 174 5.05 -20.00 -3.26
C LYS A 174 4.42 -19.64 -1.91
N VAL A 175 3.68 -18.52 -1.87
CA VAL A 175 2.98 -18.07 -0.66
C VAL A 175 1.86 -19.04 -0.29
N LYS A 176 1.06 -19.50 -1.26
CA LYS A 176 -0.02 -20.47 -1.04
C LYS A 176 0.50 -21.81 -0.55
N GLU A 177 1.56 -22.33 -1.16
CA GLU A 177 2.20 -23.59 -0.72
C GLU A 177 2.69 -23.48 0.71
N LYS A 178 3.43 -22.42 1.04
CA LYS A 178 3.93 -22.17 2.40
C LYS A 178 2.79 -21.96 3.42
N LEU A 179 1.68 -21.35 3.01
CA LEU A 179 0.49 -21.22 3.86
C LEU A 179 -0.14 -22.58 4.15
N LYS A 180 -0.31 -23.42 3.12
CA LYS A 180 -0.79 -24.80 3.27
C LYS A 180 0.12 -25.64 4.18
N GLU A 181 1.44 -25.49 4.06
CA GLU A 181 2.42 -26.14 4.96
C GLU A 181 2.21 -25.73 6.43
N LYS A 182 1.87 -24.46 6.69
CA LYS A 182 1.58 -23.95 8.05
C LYS A 182 0.20 -24.38 8.57
N GLU A 183 -0.77 -24.67 7.68
CA GLU A 183 -2.14 -25.09 8.02
C GLU A 183 -2.27 -26.60 8.18
N LYS A 184 -1.48 -27.41 7.46
CA LYS A 184 -1.49 -28.88 7.58
C LYS A 184 -0.77 -29.33 8.85
N THR A 185 -1.50 -29.92 9.80
CA THR A 185 -0.97 -30.63 10.96
C THR A 185 -0.27 -31.93 10.52
N LYS A 186 1.07 -31.99 10.62
CA LYS A 186 2.02 -33.14 10.69
C LYS A 186 1.83 -34.44 9.84
N HIS A 187 0.79 -34.66 9.05
CA HIS A 187 0.48 -36.01 8.50
C HIS A 187 0.36 -36.13 6.98
N GLN A 188 0.86 -35.18 6.19
CA GLN A 188 1.01 -35.39 4.75
C GLN A 188 2.40 -34.98 4.28
N HIS A 189 3.22 -35.98 3.97
CA HIS A 189 4.44 -35.84 3.18
C HIS A 189 4.09 -35.54 1.72
N GLU A 190 3.63 -34.33 1.46
CA GLU A 190 3.68 -33.80 0.09
C GLU A 190 5.05 -33.17 -0.17
N LYS A 191 5.50 -33.25 -1.43
CA LYS A 191 6.78 -32.71 -1.90
C LYS A 191 6.95 -31.27 -1.39
N LYS A 192 7.87 -31.06 -0.46
CA LYS A 192 8.29 -29.72 -0.03
C LYS A 192 8.82 -28.97 -1.25
N THR A 193 8.16 -27.89 -1.63
CA THR A 193 8.70 -26.99 -2.65
C THR A 193 10.02 -26.43 -2.15
N LYS A 194 11.09 -26.54 -2.94
CA LYS A 194 12.42 -26.07 -2.55
C LYS A 194 12.47 -24.55 -2.63
N LEU A 195 11.96 -23.86 -1.61
CA LEU A 195 12.09 -22.42 -1.48
C LEU A 195 13.56 -22.04 -1.21
N SER A 196 14.03 -20.98 -1.88
CA SER A 196 15.29 -20.33 -1.51
C SER A 196 15.21 -19.77 -0.09
N GLY A 197 16.36 -19.51 0.55
CA GLY A 197 16.38 -18.87 1.87
C GLY A 197 15.61 -17.55 1.89
N VAL A 198 15.83 -16.70 0.88
CA VAL A 198 15.15 -15.41 0.72
C VAL A 198 13.63 -15.59 0.53
N ASP A 199 13.20 -16.53 -0.32
CA ASP A 199 11.77 -16.79 -0.53
C ASP A 199 11.09 -17.27 0.76
N ARG A 200 11.79 -18.09 1.56
CA ARG A 200 11.28 -18.57 2.84
C ARG A 200 10.96 -17.42 3.79
N HIS A 201 11.91 -16.52 4.00
CA HIS A 201 11.74 -15.35 4.88
C HIS A 201 10.62 -14.42 4.40
N ARG A 202 10.53 -14.16 3.09
CA ARG A 202 9.47 -13.33 2.50
C ARG A 202 8.08 -13.96 2.61
N CYS A 203 7.96 -15.25 2.31
CA CYS A 203 6.69 -15.97 2.45
C CYS A 203 6.24 -16.03 3.91
N GLU A 204 7.16 -16.27 4.84
CA GLU A 204 6.84 -16.28 6.26
C GLU A 204 6.38 -14.92 6.75
N LEU A 205 7.07 -13.84 6.40
CA LEU A 205 6.65 -12.47 6.72
C LEU A 205 5.23 -12.18 6.20
N ILE A 206 4.92 -12.52 4.94
CA ILE A 206 3.59 -12.32 4.35
C ILE A 206 2.52 -13.11 5.12
N ILE A 207 2.79 -14.36 5.47
CA ILE A 207 1.83 -15.22 6.18
C ILE A 207 1.59 -14.69 7.60
N ASP A 208 2.65 -14.28 8.30
CA ASP A 208 2.54 -13.78 9.67
C ASP A 208 1.79 -12.44 9.69
N PHE A 209 2.10 -11.53 8.76
CA PHE A 209 1.34 -10.31 8.52
C PHE A 209 -0.15 -10.59 8.20
N TYR A 210 -0.42 -11.54 7.30
CA TYR A 210 -1.78 -11.94 6.93
C TYR A 210 -2.56 -12.46 8.14
N LYS A 211 -1.95 -13.31 8.96
CA LYS A 211 -2.57 -13.82 10.19
C LYS A 211 -2.91 -12.69 11.14
N LYS A 212 -1.99 -11.74 11.37
CA LYS A 212 -2.28 -10.53 12.17
C LYS A 212 -3.44 -9.72 11.60
N CYS A 213 -3.52 -9.54 10.29
CA CYS A 213 -4.66 -8.86 9.66
C CYS A 213 -5.98 -9.61 9.86
N LYS A 214 -5.97 -10.94 9.81
CA LYS A 214 -7.15 -11.79 10.03
C LYS A 214 -7.62 -11.75 11.49
N GLU A 215 -6.69 -11.89 12.43
CA GLU A 215 -6.93 -11.77 13.88
C GLU A 215 -7.63 -10.44 14.21
N ASN A 216 -7.18 -9.36 13.57
CA ASN A 216 -7.71 -8.01 13.78
C ASN A 216 -8.85 -7.61 12.81
N LYS A 217 -9.41 -8.56 12.04
CA LYS A 217 -10.54 -8.35 11.12
C LYS A 217 -10.34 -7.19 10.13
N LEU A 218 -9.12 -7.00 9.63
CA LEU A 218 -8.74 -5.93 8.71
C LEU A 218 -9.21 -6.16 7.26
N GLY A 219 -9.95 -7.24 6.97
CA GLY A 219 -10.54 -7.48 5.65
C GLY A 219 -9.54 -7.92 4.56
N VAL A 220 -8.30 -8.22 4.94
CA VAL A 220 -7.24 -8.71 4.04
C VAL A 220 -7.47 -10.18 3.69
N SER A 221 -7.33 -10.51 2.41
CA SER A 221 -7.49 -11.85 1.84
C SER A 221 -6.25 -12.24 1.04
N LEU A 222 -5.94 -13.55 1.06
CA LEU A 222 -4.98 -14.21 0.16
C LEU A 222 -5.68 -15.13 -0.86
N LYS A 223 -7.02 -15.19 -0.85
CA LYS A 223 -7.83 -16.16 -1.60
C LYS A 223 -8.19 -15.71 -3.04
N SER A 224 -7.51 -14.71 -3.62
CA SER A 224 -7.82 -14.28 -4.99
C SER A 224 -7.48 -15.37 -6.02
N SER A 225 -8.20 -15.41 -7.14
CA SER A 225 -7.99 -16.39 -8.23
C SER A 225 -6.58 -16.33 -8.83
N ARG A 226 -5.97 -15.14 -8.89
CA ARG A 226 -4.55 -14.94 -9.29
C ARG A 226 -3.57 -15.07 -8.11
N GLY A 227 -4.08 -15.09 -6.88
CA GLY A 227 -3.34 -15.12 -5.62
C GLY A 227 -2.70 -13.78 -5.26
N GLY A 228 -2.45 -13.56 -3.96
CA GLY A 228 -1.84 -12.33 -3.44
C GLY A 228 -2.74 -11.55 -2.48
N LEU A 229 -2.15 -10.60 -1.75
CA LEU A 229 -2.85 -9.79 -0.76
C LEU A 229 -3.83 -8.83 -1.46
N LYS A 230 -5.10 -8.87 -1.06
CA LYS A 230 -6.17 -7.96 -1.49
C LYS A 230 -7.02 -7.56 -0.28
N THR A 231 -7.48 -6.31 -0.25
CA THR A 231 -8.54 -5.86 0.67
C THR A 231 -9.80 -5.63 -0.15
N HIS A 232 -10.92 -6.22 0.27
CA HIS A 232 -12.21 -6.08 -0.44
C HIS A 232 -12.98 -4.82 -0.04
N ASP A 233 -12.80 -4.42 1.22
CA ASP A 233 -13.44 -3.25 1.79
C ASP A 233 -12.43 -2.09 1.91
N PRO A 234 -12.51 -1.06 1.05
CA PRO A 234 -11.59 0.07 1.08
C PRO A 234 -11.79 0.98 2.32
N GLU A 235 -12.81 0.74 3.14
CA GLU A 235 -13.01 1.44 4.42
C GLU A 235 -12.06 0.93 5.50
N LYS A 236 -11.45 -0.24 5.31
CA LYS A 236 -10.47 -0.79 6.25
C LYS A 236 -9.17 0.03 6.25
N PRO A 237 -8.54 0.23 7.43
CA PRO A 237 -7.37 1.10 7.55
C PRO A 237 -6.08 0.48 6.97
N VAL A 238 -6.13 -0.79 6.58
CA VAL A 238 -5.10 -1.46 5.77
C VAL A 238 -5.77 -1.95 4.48
N ASN A 239 -5.47 -1.28 3.39
CA ASN A 239 -6.17 -1.42 2.12
C ASN A 239 -5.18 -1.74 0.99
N PHE A 240 -5.28 -2.97 0.47
CA PHE A 240 -4.59 -3.41 -0.74
C PHE A 240 -5.54 -3.31 -1.93
N TRP A 241 -5.48 -2.17 -2.61
CA TRP A 241 -6.39 -1.84 -3.69
C TRP A 241 -5.84 -2.31 -5.03
N LEU A 242 -6.43 -3.38 -5.54
CA LEU A 242 -6.24 -3.80 -6.92
C LEU A 242 -6.95 -2.82 -7.86
N TYR A 243 -6.17 -2.08 -8.64
CA TYR A 243 -6.69 -1.13 -9.60
C TYR A 243 -7.17 -1.89 -10.85
N GLU A 244 -8.46 -2.18 -10.92
CA GLU A 244 -9.11 -2.89 -12.04
C GLU A 244 -9.90 -1.91 -12.92
N PRO A 245 -10.01 -2.16 -14.24
CA PRO A 245 -10.87 -1.37 -15.11
C PRO A 245 -12.31 -1.38 -14.58
N GLN A 246 -12.94 -0.21 -14.45
CA GLN A 246 -14.31 -0.13 -13.95
C GLN A 246 -15.38 -0.32 -15.05
N SER A 247 -14.96 -0.24 -16.31
CA SER A 247 -15.81 -0.51 -17.48
C SER A 247 -14.95 -0.77 -18.71
N GLU A 248 -15.55 -1.25 -19.81
CA GLU A 248 -14.85 -1.41 -21.11
C GLU A 248 -14.33 -0.10 -21.71
N LYS A 249 -14.88 1.04 -21.27
CA LYS A 249 -14.45 2.38 -21.67
C LYS A 249 -13.23 2.87 -20.86
N ASP A 250 -12.89 2.20 -19.76
CA ASP A 250 -11.73 2.49 -18.94
C ASP A 250 -10.46 1.95 -19.62
N LYS A 251 -10.04 2.64 -20.68
CA LYS A 251 -8.85 2.32 -21.47
C LYS A 251 -7.64 3.08 -20.94
N ALA A 252 -6.47 2.43 -20.98
CA ALA A 252 -5.22 3.09 -20.65
C ALA A 252 -4.97 4.25 -21.65
N PRO A 253 -4.40 5.38 -21.17
CA PRO A 253 -4.00 6.49 -22.03
C PRO A 253 -2.95 6.04 -23.06
N THR A 254 -2.96 6.69 -24.22
CA THR A 254 -1.98 6.51 -25.29
C THR A 254 -1.13 7.77 -25.42
N LYS A 255 0.12 7.61 -25.87
CA LYS A 255 0.98 8.70 -26.27
C LYS A 255 0.47 9.26 -27.60
N ASP A 256 0.41 10.58 -27.69
CA ASP A 256 0.16 11.29 -28.95
C ASP A 256 1.37 11.18 -29.90
#